data_AF-A0A3D4IIA0-F1
#
_entry.id   AF-A0A3D4IIA0-F1
#
_cell.length_a   1.000
_cell.length_b   1.000
_cell.length_c   1.000
_cell.angle_alpha   90.00
_cell.angle_beta   90.00
_cell.angle_gamma   90.00
#
_symmetry.space_group_name_H-M   'P 1'
#
loop_
_entity.id
_entity.type
_entity.pdbx_description
1 polymer ?
#
loop_
_entity_poly.entity_id
_entity_poly.type
_entity_poly.pdbx_seq_one_letter_code
_entity_poly.pdbx_strand_id
1 'polypeptide(L)'
;YNITLLSGDGVGPEVVAEAVKVLTRISELFDFGILFESALIGGAAVDDLGSPYPDQTHESCKRADAVLLGAVGGPQYDGLPKELRPETGLLTMRKALDVFANLRPVAVDGVQAARSPLRPEKVAGTNLLVVRELVGGIYFGTPSFRNDFEGVSTMRYTRPEIERIARIAFRYARDRRNKVTSVDKANVLAVSQLWREVVQGIHDAEFEDVQLEHMYVDNA
;
A
#
# COMPACT_ATOMS: atom_id res chain seq x y z
N TYR A 1 20.74 -10.42 1.28
CA TYR A 1 19.52 -9.79 0.74
C TYR A 1 19.90 -8.71 -0.25
N ASN A 2 19.27 -8.69 -1.41
CA ASN A 2 19.38 -7.63 -2.40
C ASN A 2 18.22 -6.66 -2.21
N ILE A 3 18.51 -5.37 -1.97
CA ILE A 3 17.49 -4.34 -1.73
C ILE A 3 17.63 -3.26 -2.79
N THR A 4 16.57 -3.06 -3.59
CA THR A 4 16.50 -1.89 -4.48
C THR A 4 16.10 -0.64 -3.68
N LEU A 5 16.90 0.41 -3.77
CA LEU A 5 16.65 1.72 -3.18
C LEU A 5 15.99 2.61 -4.22
N LEU A 6 14.76 3.05 -3.91
CA LEU A 6 13.97 3.99 -4.70
C LEU A 6 13.75 5.27 -3.89
N SER A 7 14.79 6.09 -3.79
CA SER A 7 14.75 7.34 -3.00
C SER A 7 13.64 8.29 -3.45
N GLY A 8 13.44 8.41 -4.77
CA GLY A 8 12.42 9.25 -5.37
C GLY A 8 12.63 10.75 -5.11
N ASP A 9 11.54 11.46 -4.82
CA ASP A 9 11.46 12.92 -4.85
C ASP A 9 11.40 13.57 -3.45
N GLY A 10 11.65 14.87 -3.39
CA GLY A 10 11.48 15.69 -2.19
C GLY A 10 12.34 15.22 -1.02
N VAL A 11 11.72 14.90 0.12
CA VAL A 11 12.42 14.38 1.31
C VAL A 11 12.86 12.91 1.17
N GLY A 12 12.44 12.23 0.11
CA GLY A 12 12.70 10.81 -0.13
C GLY A 12 14.18 10.40 -0.02
N PRO A 13 15.13 11.08 -0.69
CA PRO A 13 16.56 10.81 -0.55
C PRO A 13 17.08 10.90 0.89
N GLU A 14 16.65 11.90 1.65
CA GLU A 14 17.10 12.10 3.04
C GLU A 14 16.60 10.95 3.95
N VAL A 15 15.32 10.60 3.87
CA VAL A 15 14.74 9.55 4.74
C VAL A 15 15.26 8.16 4.38
N VAL A 16 15.50 7.88 3.10
CA VAL A 16 16.09 6.60 2.66
C VAL A 16 17.54 6.49 3.12
N ALA A 17 18.32 7.58 3.07
CA ALA A 17 19.69 7.57 3.59
C ALA A 17 19.75 7.22 5.08
N GLU A 18 18.85 7.77 5.90
CA GLU A 18 18.78 7.41 7.33
C GLU A 18 18.33 5.95 7.55
N ALA A 19 17.38 5.46 6.76
CA ALA A 19 16.96 4.06 6.82
C ALA A 19 18.11 3.08 6.47
N VAL A 20 18.92 3.42 5.47
CA VAL A 20 20.10 2.63 5.08
C VAL A 20 21.12 2.54 6.22
N LYS A 21 21.36 3.63 6.97
CA LYS A 21 22.26 3.58 8.14
C LYS A 21 21.78 2.58 9.19
N VAL A 22 20.47 2.59 9.49
CA VAL A 22 19.87 1.66 10.45
C VAL A 22 19.96 0.22 9.95
N LEU A 23 19.62 -0.03 8.68
CA LEU A 23 19.69 -1.38 8.09
C LEU A 23 21.12 -1.92 8.07
N THR A 24 22.10 -1.08 7.73
CA THR A 24 23.54 -1.44 7.78
C THR A 24 23.95 -1.81 9.20
N ARG A 25 23.52 -1.03 10.20
CA ARG A 25 23.86 -1.36 11.59
C ARG A 25 23.22 -2.68 12.04
N ILE A 26 21.99 -2.96 11.62
CA ILE A 26 21.31 -4.23 11.91
C ILE A 26 22.03 -5.40 11.22
N SER A 27 22.46 -5.22 9.97
CA SER A 27 23.16 -6.27 9.21
C SER A 27 24.49 -6.66 9.88
N GLU A 28 25.22 -5.69 10.43
CA GLU A 28 26.43 -5.93 11.24
C GLU A 28 26.13 -6.65 12.56
N LEU A 29 25.08 -6.24 13.27
CA LEU A 29 24.75 -6.78 14.60
C LEU A 29 24.28 -8.24 14.55
N PHE A 30 23.60 -8.62 13.48
CA PHE A 30 23.00 -9.95 13.32
C PHE A 30 23.70 -10.81 12.25
N ASP A 31 24.86 -10.37 11.76
CA ASP A 31 25.74 -11.09 10.83
C ASP A 31 25.01 -11.61 9.58
N PHE A 32 24.37 -10.70 8.84
CA PHE A 32 23.81 -11.01 7.52
C PHE A 32 24.17 -9.93 6.49
N GLY A 33 24.24 -10.31 5.21
CA GLY A 33 24.62 -9.39 4.13
C GLY A 33 23.43 -8.65 3.53
N ILE A 34 23.58 -7.34 3.33
CA ILE A 34 22.68 -6.53 2.50
C ILE A 34 23.47 -5.91 1.35
N LEU A 35 23.00 -6.09 0.12
CA LEU A 35 23.46 -5.37 -1.06
C LEU A 35 22.39 -4.35 -1.44
N PHE A 36 22.76 -3.07 -1.46
CA PHE A 36 21.89 -1.99 -1.90
C PHE A 36 22.17 -1.64 -3.37
N GLU A 37 21.13 -1.61 -4.19
CA GLU A 37 21.16 -1.16 -5.58
C GLU A 37 20.22 0.04 -5.73
N SER A 38 20.75 1.21 -6.14
CA SER A 38 19.93 2.41 -6.34
C SER A 38 19.32 2.43 -7.73
N ALA A 39 18.02 2.77 -7.82
CA ALA A 39 17.33 3.00 -9.08
C ALA A 39 16.41 4.23 -8.98
N LEU A 40 16.09 4.83 -10.13
CA LEU A 40 15.27 6.04 -10.20
C LEU A 40 13.77 5.72 -10.27
N ILE A 41 12.96 6.49 -9.55
CA ILE A 41 11.50 6.47 -9.65
C ILE A 41 10.96 7.88 -9.48
N GLY A 42 9.72 8.11 -9.93
CA GLY A 42 9.02 9.36 -9.71
C GLY A 42 9.55 10.48 -10.59
N GLY A 43 9.51 11.71 -10.09
CA GLY A 43 9.95 12.89 -10.81
C GLY A 43 11.42 12.86 -11.20
N ALA A 44 12.29 12.41 -10.29
CA ALA A 44 13.71 12.20 -10.58
C ALA A 44 13.94 11.27 -11.79
N ALA A 45 13.11 10.24 -11.96
CA ALA A 45 13.18 9.37 -13.13
C ALA A 45 12.62 10.03 -14.41
N VAL A 46 11.60 10.89 -14.28
CA VAL A 46 11.08 11.67 -15.40
C VAL A 46 12.16 12.64 -15.90
N ASP A 47 12.82 13.35 -15.00
CA ASP A 47 13.83 14.35 -15.35
C ASP A 47 15.04 13.71 -16.06
N ASP A 48 15.52 12.57 -15.56
CA ASP A 48 16.73 11.93 -16.08
C ASP A 48 16.47 10.97 -17.25
N LEU A 49 15.30 10.31 -17.27
CA LEU A 49 15.03 9.16 -18.15
C LEU A 49 13.71 9.27 -18.92
N GLY A 50 12.95 10.35 -18.71
CA GLY A 50 11.69 10.60 -19.41
C GLY A 50 10.53 9.67 -19.02
N SER A 51 10.66 8.89 -17.94
CA SER A 51 9.61 7.99 -17.45
C SER A 51 9.60 7.95 -15.92
N PRO A 52 8.43 8.03 -15.26
CA PRO A 52 8.34 7.96 -13.80
C PRO A 52 8.62 6.56 -13.24
N TYR A 53 8.65 5.53 -14.10
CA TYR A 53 9.04 4.16 -13.75
C TYR A 53 9.65 3.47 -14.98
N PRO A 54 10.96 3.66 -15.23
CA PRO A 54 11.64 3.12 -16.41
C PRO A 54 11.90 1.62 -16.27
N ASP A 55 12.06 0.93 -17.40
CA ASP A 55 12.24 -0.53 -17.45
C ASP A 55 13.43 -1.02 -16.60
N GLN A 56 14.53 -0.27 -16.59
CA GLN A 56 15.70 -0.59 -15.77
C GLN A 56 15.37 -0.61 -14.25
N THR A 57 14.48 0.26 -13.80
CA THR A 57 13.99 0.27 -12.42
C THR A 57 13.09 -0.94 -12.16
N HIS A 58 12.26 -1.33 -13.14
CA HIS A 58 11.45 -2.54 -13.04
C HIS A 58 12.30 -3.80 -12.88
N GLU A 59 13.33 -3.95 -13.70
CA GLU A 59 14.25 -5.08 -13.64
C GLU A 59 15.08 -5.10 -12.34
N SER A 60 15.45 -3.94 -11.81
CA SER A 60 16.05 -3.84 -10.46
C SER A 60 15.09 -4.38 -9.39
N CYS A 61 13.85 -3.88 -9.35
CA CYS A 61 12.85 -4.31 -8.37
C CYS A 61 12.53 -5.80 -8.45
N LYS A 62 12.48 -6.38 -9.67
CA LYS A 62 12.18 -7.80 -9.87
C LYS A 62 13.29 -8.73 -9.38
N ARG A 63 14.55 -8.29 -9.47
CA ARG A 63 15.72 -9.08 -9.04
C ARG A 63 15.99 -8.95 -7.53
N ALA A 64 15.40 -7.94 -6.89
CA ALA A 64 15.59 -7.68 -5.47
C ALA A 64 14.69 -8.55 -4.59
N ASP A 65 15.16 -8.82 -3.37
CA ASP A 65 14.37 -9.46 -2.31
C ASP A 65 13.38 -8.46 -1.68
N ALA A 66 13.73 -7.17 -1.71
CA ALA A 66 12.89 -6.09 -1.19
C ALA A 66 13.15 -4.77 -1.92
N VAL A 67 12.17 -3.87 -1.84
CA VAL A 67 12.26 -2.49 -2.35
C VAL A 67 12.08 -1.53 -1.17
N LEU A 68 13.06 -0.64 -0.97
CA LEU A 68 12.96 0.47 -0.03
C LEU A 68 12.65 1.75 -0.79
N LEU A 69 11.40 2.20 -0.68
CA LEU A 69 10.91 3.39 -1.37
C LEU A 69 10.78 4.57 -0.41
N GLY A 70 11.27 5.74 -0.83
CA GLY A 70 11.16 7.01 -0.11
C GLY A 70 9.82 7.70 -0.37
N ALA A 71 9.86 8.78 -1.14
CA ALA A 71 8.67 9.54 -1.54
C ALA A 71 8.68 9.77 -3.05
N VAL A 72 7.51 10.00 -3.65
CA VAL A 72 7.39 10.38 -5.07
C VAL A 72 6.40 11.52 -5.20
N GLY A 73 6.58 12.36 -6.22
CA GLY A 73 5.71 13.50 -6.50
C GLY A 73 6.29 14.83 -6.04
N GLY A 74 5.62 15.90 -6.46
CA GLY A 74 5.99 17.27 -6.17
C GLY A 74 5.21 18.24 -7.06
N PRO A 75 4.91 19.47 -6.60
CA PRO A 75 4.09 20.43 -7.35
C PRO A 75 4.64 20.75 -8.75
N GLN A 76 5.95 20.62 -8.95
CA GLN A 76 6.59 20.84 -10.26
C GLN A 76 6.13 19.84 -11.33
N TYR A 77 5.56 18.69 -10.94
CA TYR A 77 5.12 17.63 -11.86
C TYR A 77 3.61 17.62 -12.11
N ASP A 78 2.82 18.48 -11.44
CA ASP A 78 1.35 18.50 -11.53
C ASP A 78 0.83 18.78 -12.96
N GLY A 79 1.61 19.57 -13.72
CA GLY A 79 1.32 19.93 -15.10
C GLY A 79 1.65 18.85 -16.13
N LEU A 80 2.33 17.76 -15.72
CA LEU A 80 2.71 16.70 -16.65
C LEU A 80 1.49 15.92 -17.16
N PRO A 81 1.58 15.37 -18.39
CA PRO A 81 0.66 14.35 -18.87
C PRO A 81 0.52 13.21 -17.85
N LYS A 82 -0.67 12.62 -17.73
CA LYS A 82 -1.01 11.65 -16.69
C LYS A 82 0.01 10.50 -16.62
N GLU A 83 0.43 10.00 -17.77
CA GLU A 83 1.38 8.92 -17.97
C GLU A 83 2.79 9.22 -17.46
N LEU A 84 3.16 10.51 -17.41
CA LEU A 84 4.47 10.97 -16.91
C LEU A 84 4.42 11.43 -15.44
N ARG A 85 3.25 11.43 -14.79
CA ARG A 85 3.16 11.85 -13.39
C ARG A 85 3.86 10.85 -12.46
N PRO A 86 4.59 11.31 -11.44
CA PRO A 86 5.27 10.44 -10.48
C PRO A 86 4.35 9.40 -9.81
N GLU A 87 3.10 9.78 -9.50
CA GLU A 87 2.11 8.89 -8.89
C GLU A 87 1.71 7.75 -9.84
N THR A 88 1.71 8.00 -11.14
CA THR A 88 1.47 6.96 -12.14
C THR A 88 2.60 5.94 -12.14
N GLY A 89 3.86 6.38 -12.01
CA GLY A 89 5.00 5.46 -11.84
C GLY A 89 4.84 4.53 -10.63
N LEU A 90 4.40 5.07 -9.49
CA LEU A 90 4.14 4.28 -8.28
C LEU A 90 3.00 3.26 -8.47
N LEU A 91 1.92 3.64 -9.14
CA LEU A 91 0.81 2.73 -9.43
C LEU A 91 1.22 1.63 -10.42
N THR A 92 1.97 2.00 -11.46
CA THR A 92 2.53 1.07 -12.44
C THR A 92 3.44 0.05 -11.76
N MET A 93 4.37 0.50 -10.92
CA MET A 93 5.25 -0.38 -10.14
C MET A 93 4.45 -1.36 -9.28
N ARG A 94 3.46 -0.86 -8.53
CA ARG A 94 2.64 -1.72 -7.65
C ARG A 94 1.93 -2.81 -8.42
N LYS A 95 1.35 -2.45 -9.58
CA LYS A 95 0.64 -3.39 -10.44
C LYS A 95 1.59 -4.39 -11.10
N ALA A 96 2.74 -3.92 -11.60
CA ALA A 96 3.72 -4.74 -12.30
C ALA A 96 4.41 -5.77 -11.38
N LEU A 97 4.58 -5.45 -10.10
CA LEU A 97 5.12 -6.35 -9.07
C LEU A 97 4.02 -7.17 -8.35
N ASP A 98 2.75 -6.94 -8.68
CA ASP A 98 1.57 -7.52 -8.00
C ASP A 98 1.65 -7.46 -6.46
N VAL A 99 2.14 -6.33 -5.92
CA VAL A 99 2.20 -6.09 -4.46
C VAL A 99 0.81 -5.70 -3.93
N PHE A 100 -0.11 -6.66 -3.96
CA PHE A 100 -1.54 -6.44 -3.75
C PHE A 100 -1.95 -6.12 -2.30
N ALA A 101 -1.14 -6.49 -1.31
CA ALA A 101 -1.45 -6.29 0.09
C ALA A 101 -0.65 -5.12 0.67
N ASN A 102 -1.34 -4.02 0.96
CA ASN A 102 -0.75 -2.90 1.68
C ASN A 102 -1.07 -2.99 3.17
N LEU A 103 -0.01 -3.16 3.97
CA LEU A 103 -0.09 -3.27 5.43
C LEU A 103 0.31 -1.93 6.05
N ARG A 104 -0.59 -1.30 6.80
CA ARG A 104 -0.36 -0.02 7.49
C ARG A 104 -0.68 -0.15 8.98
N PRO A 105 0.33 -0.47 9.81
CA PRO A 105 0.13 -0.50 11.26
C PRO A 105 -0.06 0.92 11.81
N VAL A 106 -0.97 1.07 12.76
CA VAL A 106 -1.18 2.27 13.56
C VAL A 106 -1.07 1.86 15.02
N ALA A 107 0.00 2.29 15.68
CA ALA A 107 0.27 2.02 17.08
C ALA A 107 0.52 3.34 17.81
N VAL A 108 -0.24 3.61 18.87
CA VAL A 108 -0.12 4.86 19.63
C VAL A 108 0.24 4.53 21.07
N ASP A 109 1.51 4.76 21.40
CA ASP A 109 2.01 4.71 22.78
C ASP A 109 1.61 5.97 23.58
N GLY A 110 1.94 6.00 24.88
CA GLY A 110 1.59 7.12 25.76
C GLY A 110 2.23 8.45 25.36
N VAL A 111 3.43 8.44 24.77
CA VAL A 111 4.13 9.66 24.32
C VAL A 111 3.46 10.20 23.05
N GLN A 112 3.11 9.31 22.13
CA GLN A 112 2.40 9.66 20.90
C GLN A 112 0.97 10.14 21.18
N ALA A 113 0.30 9.57 22.19
CA ALA A 113 -1.05 9.99 22.59
C ALA A 113 -1.11 11.46 22.97
N ALA A 114 -0.07 12.00 23.62
CA ALA A 114 0.01 13.42 23.98
C ALA A 114 0.17 14.37 22.77
N ARG A 115 0.58 13.83 21.60
CA ARG A 115 0.71 14.57 20.34
C ARG A 115 -0.46 14.31 19.38
N SER A 116 -1.40 13.46 19.79
CA SER A 116 -2.58 13.16 18.99
C SER A 116 -3.57 14.34 19.02
N PRO A 117 -4.28 14.62 17.91
CA PRO A 117 -5.40 15.56 17.93
C PRO A 117 -6.62 15.03 18.70
N LEU A 118 -6.64 13.73 19.03
CA LEU A 118 -7.70 13.10 19.82
C LEU A 118 -7.37 13.16 21.32
N ARG A 119 -8.40 13.07 22.15
CA ARG A 119 -8.22 12.99 23.61
C ARG A 119 -7.27 11.83 23.97
N PRO A 120 -6.20 12.05 24.74
CA PRO A 120 -5.18 11.03 25.02
C PRO A 120 -5.76 9.72 25.56
N GLU A 121 -6.75 9.79 26.45
CA GLU A 121 -7.42 8.63 27.04
C GLU A 121 -8.25 7.80 26.04
N LYS A 122 -8.54 8.32 24.86
CA LYS A 122 -9.24 7.61 23.78
C LYS A 122 -8.29 6.91 22.81
N VAL A 123 -7.09 7.45 22.62
CA VAL A 123 -6.15 7.00 21.58
C VAL A 123 -5.01 6.15 22.15
N ALA A 124 -4.63 6.36 23.41
CA ALA A 124 -3.60 5.59 24.08
C ALA A 124 -3.90 4.09 24.01
N GLY A 125 -2.90 3.30 23.57
CA GLY A 125 -3.06 1.86 23.41
C GLY A 125 -3.74 1.43 22.11
N THR A 126 -4.05 2.36 21.21
CA THR A 126 -4.49 2.03 19.85
C THR A 126 -3.42 1.15 19.19
N ASN A 127 -3.85 0.00 18.70
CA ASN A 127 -3.03 -0.94 17.96
C ASN A 127 -3.91 -1.58 16.88
N LEU A 128 -3.85 -0.99 15.70
CA LEU A 128 -4.65 -1.31 14.52
C LEU A 128 -3.69 -1.70 13.38
N LEU A 129 -4.11 -2.63 12.53
CA LEU A 129 -3.44 -2.93 11.27
C LEU A 129 -4.46 -2.76 10.15
N VAL A 130 -4.25 -1.75 9.30
CA VAL A 130 -5.07 -1.60 8.09
C VAL A 130 -4.46 -2.49 7.01
N VAL A 131 -5.25 -3.44 6.53
CA VAL A 131 -4.91 -4.31 5.40
C VAL A 131 -5.72 -3.85 4.19
N ARG A 132 -5.04 -3.22 3.24
CA ARG A 132 -5.66 -2.59 2.08
C ARG A 132 -5.28 -3.33 0.80
N GLU A 133 -6.27 -3.67 -0.02
CA GLU A 133 -6.04 -4.11 -1.40
C GLU A 133 -5.47 -2.94 -2.22
N LEU A 134 -4.38 -3.20 -2.96
CA LEU A 134 -3.53 -2.16 -3.54
C LEU A 134 -3.47 -2.15 -5.07
N VAL A 135 -3.91 -3.20 -5.76
CA VAL A 135 -3.69 -3.36 -7.20
C VAL A 135 -4.97 -3.65 -8.01
N GLY A 136 -6.15 -3.45 -7.41
CA GLY A 136 -7.46 -3.52 -8.05
C GLY A 136 -8.33 -2.29 -7.77
N GLY A 137 -9.65 -2.51 -7.74
CA GLY A 137 -10.62 -1.47 -7.40
C GLY A 137 -10.64 -0.30 -8.40
N ILE A 138 -11.04 0.88 -7.91
CA ILE A 138 -11.25 2.06 -8.76
C ILE A 138 -9.96 2.63 -9.36
N TYR A 139 -8.79 2.25 -8.83
CA TYR A 139 -7.50 2.77 -9.30
C TYR A 139 -7.09 2.17 -10.65
N PHE A 140 -7.48 0.92 -10.91
CA PHE A 140 -7.10 0.17 -12.10
C PHE A 140 -8.29 -0.30 -12.95
N GLY A 141 -9.52 0.01 -12.52
CA GLY A 141 -10.72 -0.44 -13.20
C GLY A 141 -10.97 0.30 -14.52
N THR A 142 -11.38 -0.46 -15.52
CA THR A 142 -11.72 0.01 -16.86
C THR A 142 -13.21 -0.20 -17.15
N PRO A 143 -13.88 0.71 -17.86
CA PRO A 143 -13.35 1.94 -18.46
C PRO A 143 -13.02 3.03 -17.42
N SER A 144 -12.07 3.91 -17.77
CA SER A 144 -11.77 5.13 -17.01
C SER A 144 -11.36 6.23 -17.99
N PHE A 145 -12.11 7.33 -18.02
CA PHE A 145 -11.90 8.46 -18.93
C PHE A 145 -12.52 9.74 -18.38
N ARG A 146 -12.16 10.88 -18.99
CA ARG A 146 -12.79 12.18 -18.74
C ARG A 146 -12.93 12.92 -20.07
N ASN A 147 -14.09 13.52 -20.32
CA ASN A 147 -14.31 14.46 -21.40
C ASN A 147 -14.98 15.73 -20.83
N ASP A 148 -15.45 16.63 -21.70
CA ASP A 148 -16.06 17.90 -21.28
C ASP A 148 -17.44 17.75 -20.60
N PHE A 149 -18.08 16.58 -20.74
CA PHE A 149 -19.43 16.30 -20.24
C PHE A 149 -19.45 15.37 -19.02
N GLU A 150 -18.53 14.42 -18.95
CA GLU A 150 -18.49 13.43 -17.88
C GLU A 150 -17.07 12.92 -17.55
N GLY A 151 -16.95 12.37 -16.34
CA GLY A 151 -15.80 11.59 -15.90
C GLY A 151 -16.25 10.22 -15.41
N VAL A 152 -15.62 9.18 -15.92
CA VAL A 152 -15.90 7.79 -15.56
C VAL A 152 -14.69 7.17 -14.89
N SER A 153 -14.91 6.49 -13.77
CA SER A 153 -13.94 5.61 -13.12
C SER A 153 -14.68 4.37 -12.64
N THR A 154 -14.20 3.19 -13.03
CA THR A 154 -14.88 1.93 -12.75
C THR A 154 -14.31 1.31 -11.49
N MET A 155 -15.13 1.10 -10.46
CA MET A 155 -14.75 0.29 -9.30
C MET A 155 -15.10 -1.17 -9.55
N ARG A 156 -14.09 -2.00 -9.82
CA ARG A 156 -14.27 -3.44 -10.06
C ARG A 156 -13.35 -4.25 -9.17
N TYR A 157 -13.90 -5.32 -8.61
CA TYR A 157 -13.12 -6.41 -8.02
C TYR A 157 -13.62 -7.74 -8.58
N THR A 158 -12.69 -8.68 -8.69
CA THR A 158 -12.95 -10.09 -8.95
C THR A 158 -12.85 -10.88 -7.65
N ARG A 159 -13.51 -12.03 -7.61
CA ARG A 159 -13.44 -12.92 -6.44
C ARG A 159 -11.99 -13.25 -6.03
N PRO A 160 -11.06 -13.66 -6.93
CA PRO A 160 -9.68 -13.94 -6.54
C PRO A 160 -8.92 -12.76 -5.91
N GLU A 161 -9.19 -11.51 -6.36
CA GLU A 161 -8.58 -10.32 -5.77
C GLU A 161 -9.02 -10.10 -4.31
N ILE A 162 -10.30 -10.36 -4.02
CA ILE A 162 -10.86 -10.21 -2.67
C ILE A 162 -10.40 -11.36 -1.77
N GLU A 163 -10.39 -12.59 -2.29
CA GLU A 163 -9.97 -13.76 -1.53
C GLU A 163 -8.52 -13.65 -1.04
N ARG A 164 -7.58 -13.25 -1.91
CA ARG A 164 -6.15 -13.17 -1.54
C ARG A 164 -5.89 -12.13 -0.45
N ILE A 165 -6.58 -10.98 -0.49
CA ILE A 165 -6.41 -9.94 0.53
C ILE A 165 -7.12 -10.31 1.84
N ALA A 166 -8.28 -10.98 1.77
CA ALA A 166 -8.97 -11.50 2.95
C ALA A 166 -8.09 -12.50 3.72
N ARG A 167 -7.47 -13.47 3.02
CA ARG A 167 -6.54 -14.42 3.63
C ARG A 167 -5.34 -13.73 4.30
N ILE A 168 -4.82 -12.65 3.72
CA ILE A 168 -3.78 -11.84 4.37
C ILE A 168 -4.31 -11.24 5.67
N ALA A 169 -5.48 -10.60 5.65
CA ALA A 169 -6.08 -9.99 6.84
C ALA A 169 -6.32 -11.00 7.96
N PHE A 170 -6.90 -12.16 7.66
CA PHE A 170 -7.14 -13.20 8.67
C PHE A 170 -5.85 -13.80 9.23
N ARG A 171 -4.84 -14.07 8.40
CA ARG A 171 -3.53 -14.54 8.87
C ARG A 171 -2.90 -13.58 9.87
N TYR A 172 -2.86 -12.28 9.54
CA TYR A 172 -2.33 -11.28 10.47
C TYR A 172 -3.20 -11.11 11.72
N ALA A 173 -4.51 -11.37 11.64
CA ALA A 173 -5.39 -11.28 12.80
C ALA A 173 -5.07 -12.35 13.86
N ARG A 174 -4.72 -13.58 13.45
CA ARG A 174 -4.34 -14.69 14.35
C ARG A 174 -3.13 -14.35 15.23
N ASP A 175 -2.16 -13.62 14.69
CA ASP A 175 -0.97 -13.16 15.43
C ASP A 175 -1.22 -11.90 16.28
N ARG A 176 -2.48 -11.45 16.36
CA ARG A 176 -2.89 -10.20 17.01
C ARG A 176 -4.05 -10.50 17.97
N ARG A 177 -5.09 -9.65 17.99
CA ARG A 177 -6.27 -9.81 18.86
C ARG A 177 -7.33 -10.74 18.27
N ASN A 178 -6.98 -11.52 17.24
CA ASN A 178 -7.84 -12.51 16.62
C ASN A 178 -9.20 -11.94 16.16
N LYS A 179 -9.18 -10.73 15.59
CA LYS A 179 -10.36 -9.99 15.11
C LYS A 179 -10.07 -9.28 13.79
N VAL A 180 -11.00 -9.39 12.85
CA VAL A 180 -11.05 -8.66 11.57
C VAL A 180 -12.34 -7.86 11.48
N THR A 181 -12.23 -6.58 11.14
CA THR A 181 -13.35 -5.74 10.72
C THR A 181 -13.22 -5.50 9.22
N SER A 182 -14.10 -6.11 8.42
CA SER A 182 -14.16 -5.89 6.97
C SER A 182 -15.01 -4.66 6.66
N VAL A 183 -14.45 -3.70 5.91
CA VAL A 183 -15.09 -2.41 5.63
C VAL A 183 -15.57 -2.35 4.19
N ASP A 184 -16.85 -2.02 3.98
CA ASP A 184 -17.48 -1.98 2.65
C ASP A 184 -18.60 -0.93 2.56
N LYS A 185 -19.32 -0.87 1.42
CA LYS A 185 -20.60 -0.15 1.27
C LYS A 185 -21.68 -1.05 0.65
N ALA A 186 -21.85 -2.26 1.19
CA ALA A 186 -22.70 -3.31 0.61
C ALA A 186 -24.20 -2.95 0.56
N ASN A 187 -24.64 -1.95 1.33
CA ASN A 187 -26.00 -1.41 1.25
C ASN A 187 -26.26 -0.55 0.01
N VAL A 188 -25.23 -0.18 -0.76
CA VAL A 188 -25.36 0.67 -1.95
C VAL A 188 -24.64 0.06 -3.17
N LEU A 189 -23.45 -0.51 -2.99
CA LEU A 189 -22.56 -0.86 -4.10
C LEU A 189 -22.49 -2.38 -4.32
N ALA A 190 -22.78 -2.82 -5.56
CA ALA A 190 -22.68 -4.24 -5.94
C ALA A 190 -21.27 -4.81 -5.73
N VAL A 191 -20.22 -4.02 -6.00
CA VAL A 191 -18.84 -4.43 -5.74
C VAL A 191 -18.57 -4.68 -4.25
N SER A 192 -19.22 -3.94 -3.37
CA SER A 192 -19.14 -4.14 -1.92
C SER A 192 -19.99 -5.32 -1.42
N GLN A 193 -21.08 -5.64 -2.12
CA GLN A 193 -21.85 -6.86 -1.84
C GLN A 193 -21.02 -8.10 -2.14
N LEU A 194 -20.36 -8.14 -3.32
CA LEU A 194 -19.41 -9.20 -3.66
C LEU A 194 -18.26 -9.26 -2.65
N TRP A 195 -17.71 -8.10 -2.25
CA TRP A 195 -16.67 -8.04 -1.22
C TRP A 195 -17.09 -8.74 0.07
N ARG A 196 -18.25 -8.36 0.61
CA ARG A 196 -18.79 -8.94 1.85
C ARG A 196 -19.02 -10.44 1.73
N GLU A 197 -19.64 -10.88 0.63
CA GLU A 197 -19.91 -12.31 0.37
C GLU A 197 -18.62 -13.13 0.32
N VAL A 198 -17.60 -12.64 -0.41
CA VAL A 198 -16.33 -13.36 -0.55
C VAL A 198 -15.56 -13.40 0.77
N VAL A 199 -15.50 -12.27 1.51
CA VAL A 199 -14.82 -12.23 2.82
C VAL A 199 -15.51 -13.18 3.81
N GLN A 200 -16.83 -13.22 3.83
CA GLN A 200 -17.59 -14.15 4.66
C GLN A 200 -17.30 -15.60 4.28
N GLY A 201 -17.31 -15.92 2.99
CA GLY A 201 -17.01 -17.28 2.52
C GLY A 201 -15.60 -17.75 2.86
N ILE A 202 -14.59 -16.85 2.81
CA ILE A 202 -13.23 -17.17 3.25
C ILE A 202 -13.15 -17.40 4.76
N HIS A 203 -13.84 -16.58 5.54
CA HIS A 203 -13.92 -16.77 6.99
C HIS A 203 -14.52 -18.13 7.34
N ASP A 204 -15.69 -18.44 6.81
CA ASP A 204 -16.42 -19.67 7.13
C ASP A 204 -15.66 -20.94 6.68
N ALA A 205 -14.88 -20.85 5.59
CA ALA A 205 -14.14 -21.99 5.08
C ALA A 205 -12.77 -22.22 5.74
N GLU A 206 -12.06 -21.16 6.15
CA GLU A 206 -10.63 -21.23 6.48
C GLU A 206 -10.24 -20.58 7.83
N PHE A 207 -11.10 -19.71 8.38
CA PHE A 207 -10.76 -18.84 9.52
C PHE A 207 -11.91 -18.66 10.53
N GLU A 208 -12.75 -19.68 10.75
CA GLU A 208 -13.84 -19.64 11.74
C GLU A 208 -13.36 -19.35 13.18
N ASP A 209 -12.08 -19.55 13.45
CA ASP A 209 -11.43 -19.21 14.72
C ASP A 209 -11.21 -17.70 14.92
N VAL A 210 -11.28 -16.88 13.87
CA VAL A 210 -11.05 -15.43 13.92
C VAL A 210 -12.38 -14.69 14.02
N GLN A 211 -12.53 -13.77 14.98
CA GLN A 211 -13.74 -12.94 15.04
C GLN A 211 -13.85 -12.06 13.78
N LEU A 212 -14.91 -12.24 12.98
CA LEU A 212 -15.24 -11.37 11.86
C LEU A 212 -16.43 -10.45 12.19
N GLU A 213 -16.30 -9.17 11.85
CA GLU A 213 -17.42 -8.24 11.76
C GLU A 213 -17.33 -7.43 10.46
N HIS A 214 -18.48 -6.95 9.98
CA HIS A 214 -18.57 -6.07 8.81
C HIS A 214 -19.03 -4.67 9.22
N MET A 215 -18.43 -3.64 8.64
CA MET A 215 -18.75 -2.25 8.91
C MET A 215 -18.88 -1.46 7.63
N TYR A 216 -19.79 -0.48 7.59
CA TYR A 216 -19.87 0.44 6.46
C TYR A 216 -18.79 1.51 6.55
N VAL A 217 -18.22 1.90 5.41
CA VAL A 217 -17.10 2.85 5.33
C VAL A 217 -17.40 4.23 5.95
N ASP A 218 -18.66 4.66 5.97
CA ASP A 218 -19.11 5.91 6.59
C ASP A 218 -19.24 5.83 8.12
N ASN A 219 -19.23 4.63 8.69
CA ASN A 219 -19.26 4.40 10.14
C ASN A 219 -17.88 4.01 10.72
N ALA A 220 -16.93 3.63 9.85
CA ALA A 220 -15.64 3.06 10.23
C ALA A 220 -14.61 4.08 10.74
#